data_AF-A0A7W1MXN8-F1
#
_entry.id   AF-A0A7W1MXN8-F1
#
_cell.length_a   1.000
_cell.length_b   1.000
_cell.length_c   1.000
_cell.angle_alpha   90.00
_cell.angle_beta   90.00
_cell.angle_gamma   90.00
#
_symmetry.space_group_name_H-M   'P 1'
#
loop_
_entity.id
_entity.type
_entity.pdbx_description
1 polymer ?
#
loop_
_entity_poly.entity_id
_entity_poly.type
_entity_poly.pdbx_seq_one_letter_code
_entity_poly.pdbx_strand_id
1 'polypeptide(L)'
;VMERQVAEAHAVRFFELAHVDLDVRRQAGEACVVLKDFIIPSEDLIPPKVRERITSWSDLIDYWSVDFDHRDETFHNQWQAYRTRAEPALATQSDWHEYPGPGRYSIMVKIIDIFGNDTTKLAEVRIK
;
A
#
# COMPACT_ATOMS: atom_id res chain seq x y z
N VAL A 1 2.75 35.77 -30.47
CA VAL A 1 1.35 35.74 -29.98
C VAL A 1 0.89 34.30 -29.88
N MET A 2 1.15 33.66 -28.74
CA MET A 2 0.37 32.53 -28.20
C MET A 2 0.80 32.33 -26.74
N GLU A 3 0.59 33.37 -25.93
CA GLU A 3 0.93 33.42 -24.50
C GLU A 3 -0.36 33.64 -23.67
N ARG A 4 -1.52 33.39 -24.28
CA ARG A 4 -2.83 33.59 -23.68
C ARG A 4 -3.71 32.39 -23.98
N GLN A 5 -3.56 31.37 -23.15
CA GLN A 5 -4.65 30.51 -22.66
C GLN A 5 -4.09 29.47 -21.68
N VAL A 6 -3.47 29.94 -20.59
CA VAL A 6 -3.34 29.16 -19.35
C VAL A 6 -3.97 30.01 -18.24
N ALA A 7 -5.27 30.24 -18.38
CA ALA A 7 -6.10 30.92 -17.40
C ALA A 7 -7.26 30.00 -16.95
N GLU A 8 -7.00 28.70 -16.87
CA GLU A 8 -7.77 27.76 -16.04
C GLU A 8 -6.83 27.23 -14.96
N ALA A 9 -6.49 28.12 -14.01
CA ALA A 9 -5.59 27.87 -12.88
C ALA A 9 -6.22 26.99 -11.78
N HIS A 10 -6.94 25.93 -12.18
CA HIS A 10 -7.44 24.86 -11.30
C HIS A 10 -7.20 23.44 -11.86
N ALA A 11 -6.55 23.31 -13.02
CA ALA A 11 -6.37 22.02 -13.68
C ALA A 11 -5.31 21.11 -13.02
N VAL A 12 -4.42 21.66 -12.18
CA VAL A 12 -3.37 20.90 -11.50
C VAL A 12 -3.57 21.03 -9.99
N ARG A 13 -4.03 19.94 -9.36
CA ARG A 13 -4.06 19.79 -7.91
C ARG A 13 -2.89 18.89 -7.51
N PHE A 14 -2.04 19.38 -6.62
CA PHE A 14 -1.03 18.55 -5.98
C PHE A 14 -1.68 17.86 -4.79
N PHE A 15 -1.69 16.53 -4.80
CA PHE A 15 -2.19 15.71 -3.70
C PHE A 15 -1.02 15.35 -2.79
N GLU A 16 -1.24 15.37 -1.47
CA GLU A 16 -0.26 14.86 -0.51
C GLU A 16 -0.06 13.35 -0.72
N LEU A 17 1.09 12.78 -0.35
CA LEU A 17 1.30 11.34 -0.47
C LEU A 17 0.49 10.61 0.60
N ALA A 18 -0.12 9.48 0.23
CA ALA A 18 -0.79 8.62 1.21
C ALA A 18 0.19 8.12 2.27
N HIS A 19 -0.31 7.98 3.49
CA HIS A 19 0.45 7.47 4.62
C HIS A 19 0.11 6.00 4.84
N VAL A 20 1.14 5.18 5.07
CA VAL A 20 1.00 3.78 5.49
C VAL A 20 1.85 3.53 6.73
N ASP A 21 1.21 2.98 7.75
CA ASP A 21 1.87 2.40 8.90
C ASP A 21 1.87 0.87 8.80
N LEU A 22 3.02 0.26 9.04
CA LEU A 22 3.21 -1.18 8.97
C LEU A 22 4.18 -1.67 10.03
N ASP A 23 4.00 -2.93 10.40
CA ASP A 23 4.87 -3.68 11.29
C ASP A 23 5.45 -4.89 10.56
N VAL A 24 6.68 -5.27 10.89
CA VAL A 24 7.33 -6.48 10.37
C VAL A 24 7.61 -7.43 11.53
N ARG A 25 6.80 -8.47 11.60
CA ARG A 25 6.93 -9.53 12.62
C ARG A 25 7.90 -10.59 12.14
N ARG A 26 8.57 -11.24 13.09
CA ARG A 26 9.63 -12.22 12.83
C ARG A 26 9.46 -13.44 13.72
N GLN A 27 9.71 -14.62 13.17
CA GLN A 27 9.81 -15.89 13.91
C GLN A 27 10.74 -16.83 13.16
N ALA A 28 11.52 -17.68 13.83
CA ALA A 28 12.25 -18.83 13.27
C ALA A 28 12.65 -18.79 11.77
N GLY A 29 13.42 -17.79 11.32
CA GLY A 29 13.87 -17.69 9.91
C GLY A 29 12.87 -17.05 8.94
N GLU A 30 11.69 -16.66 9.44
CA GLU A 30 10.57 -16.11 8.70
C GLU A 30 10.25 -14.67 9.13
N ALA A 31 9.55 -13.95 8.25
CA ALA A 31 8.90 -12.68 8.58
C ALA A 31 7.53 -12.55 7.90
N CYS A 32 6.64 -11.75 8.49
CA CYS A 32 5.40 -11.31 7.86
C CYS A 32 5.20 -9.81 8.03
N VAL A 33 4.47 -9.20 7.09
CA VAL A 33 4.09 -7.79 7.12
C VAL A 33 2.69 -7.65 7.67
N VAL A 34 2.48 -6.68 8.56
CA VAL A 34 1.17 -6.33 9.10
C VAL A 34 0.89 -4.85 8.86
N LEU A 35 -0.10 -4.55 8.04
CA LEU A 35 -0.62 -3.19 7.89
C LEU A 35 -1.36 -2.77 9.17
N LYS A 36 -1.05 -1.58 9.68
CA LYS A 36 -1.59 -1.04 10.93
C LYS A 36 -2.56 0.10 10.70
N ASP A 37 -2.24 0.94 9.72
CA ASP A 37 -3.03 2.10 9.37
C ASP A 37 -2.76 2.53 7.92
N PHE A 38 -3.74 3.18 7.31
CA PHE A 38 -3.62 3.74 5.96
C PHE A 38 -4.50 4.98 5.82
N ILE A 39 -3.92 6.07 5.34
CA ILE A 39 -4.59 7.36 5.17
C ILE A 39 -4.38 7.83 3.74
N ILE A 40 -5.47 8.18 3.05
CA ILE A 40 -5.42 8.81 1.74
C ILE A 40 -5.57 10.33 1.87
N PRO A 41 -4.86 11.12 1.05
CA PRO A 41 -4.86 12.59 1.14
C PRO A 41 -6.19 13.24 0.75
N SER A 42 -7.11 12.49 0.12
CA SER A 42 -8.28 13.04 -0.57
C SER A 42 -9.56 12.29 -0.23
N GLU A 43 -9.76 12.00 1.05
CA GLU A 43 -11.00 11.39 1.55
C GLU A 43 -12.25 12.22 1.23
N ASP A 44 -12.10 13.54 1.09
CA ASP A 44 -13.15 14.47 0.71
C ASP A 44 -13.70 14.17 -0.70
N LEU A 45 -12.87 13.63 -1.60
CA LEU A 45 -13.25 13.22 -2.95
C LEU A 45 -14.05 11.91 -3.00
N ILE A 46 -14.10 11.16 -1.90
CA ILE A 46 -14.90 9.92 -1.84
C ILE A 46 -16.39 10.28 -1.95
N PRO A 47 -17.13 9.75 -2.95
CA PRO A 47 -18.55 10.02 -3.08
C PRO A 47 -19.33 9.63 -1.80
N PRO A 48 -20.35 10.40 -1.38
CA PRO A 48 -21.06 10.16 -0.11
C PRO A 48 -21.54 8.71 0.06
N LYS A 49 -22.08 8.11 -1.01
CA LYS A 49 -22.54 6.71 -1.01
C LYS A 49 -21.45 5.68 -0.75
N VAL A 50 -20.20 5.98 -1.10
CA VAL A 50 -19.03 5.12 -0.84
C VAL A 50 -18.53 5.37 0.58
N ARG A 51 -18.49 6.63 1.00
CA ARG A 51 -18.09 7.01 2.37
C ARG A 51 -18.95 6.34 3.44
N GLU A 52 -20.25 6.24 3.22
CA GLU A 52 -21.18 5.54 4.11
C GLU A 52 -20.87 4.04 4.30
N ARG A 53 -20.09 3.43 3.40
CA ARG A 53 -19.70 2.01 3.45
C ARG A 53 -18.32 1.79 4.04
N ILE A 54 -17.53 2.84 4.23
CA ILE A 54 -16.20 2.76 4.82
C ILE A 54 -16.37 2.70 6.33
N THR A 55 -15.92 1.59 6.92
CA THR A 55 -16.02 1.32 8.35
C THR A 55 -14.66 1.24 9.04
N SER A 56 -13.61 0.99 8.26
CA SER A 56 -12.23 0.84 8.71
C SER A 56 -11.25 1.45 7.70
N TRP A 57 -10.03 1.78 8.14
CA TRP A 57 -8.97 2.27 7.24
C TRP A 57 -8.65 1.26 6.12
N SER A 58 -8.76 -0.04 6.39
CA SER A 58 -8.52 -1.09 5.38
C SER A 58 -9.55 -1.07 4.25
N ASP A 59 -10.72 -0.42 4.47
CA ASP A 59 -11.72 -0.26 3.41
C ASP A 59 -11.29 0.74 2.33
N LEU A 60 -10.21 1.49 2.56
CA LEU A 60 -9.59 2.40 1.58
C LEU A 60 -8.60 1.70 0.66
N ILE A 61 -8.29 0.43 0.91
CA ILE A 61 -7.32 -0.36 0.13
C ILE A 61 -8.05 -1.42 -0.69
N ASP A 62 -7.85 -1.42 -2.00
CA ASP A 62 -8.38 -2.46 -2.88
C ASP A 62 -7.43 -3.65 -3.03
N TYR A 63 -6.13 -3.38 -3.05
CA TYR A 63 -5.09 -4.37 -3.27
C TYR A 63 -3.81 -3.99 -2.53
N TRP A 64 -3.07 -4.96 -2.02
CA TRP A 64 -1.68 -4.77 -1.63
C TRP A 64 -0.83 -6.02 -1.88
N SER A 65 0.47 -5.81 -2.04
CA SER A 65 1.44 -6.88 -2.29
C SER A 65 2.78 -6.61 -1.64
N VAL A 66 3.54 -7.69 -1.47
CA VAL A 66 4.83 -7.70 -0.79
C VAL A 66 5.89 -8.36 -1.69
N ASP A 67 7.04 -7.71 -1.76
CA ASP A 67 8.33 -8.25 -2.21
C ASP A 67 9.22 -8.32 -0.96
N PHE A 68 9.53 -9.53 -0.49
CA PHE A 68 10.23 -9.76 0.77
C PHE A 68 11.77 -9.63 0.66
N ASP A 69 12.33 -9.62 -0.55
CA ASP A 69 13.77 -9.48 -0.80
C ASP A 69 14.01 -8.51 -1.97
N HIS A 70 13.53 -7.28 -1.79
CA HIS A 70 13.67 -6.22 -2.78
C HIS A 70 15.13 -5.75 -2.88
N ARG A 71 15.70 -5.78 -4.09
CA ARG A 71 17.12 -5.47 -4.35
C ARG A 71 17.34 -4.21 -5.19
N ASP A 72 16.48 -3.21 -5.02
CA ASP A 72 16.50 -1.95 -5.81
C ASP A 72 16.36 -2.18 -7.34
N GLU A 73 15.75 -3.30 -7.72
CA GLU A 73 15.45 -3.68 -9.11
C GLU A 73 13.92 -3.67 -9.35
N THR A 74 13.43 -4.49 -10.29
CA THR A 74 12.01 -4.69 -10.53
C THR A 74 11.32 -5.23 -9.28
N PHE A 75 10.10 -4.77 -9.00
CA PHE A 75 9.26 -5.32 -7.93
C PHE A 75 8.87 -6.77 -8.25
N HIS A 76 9.22 -7.70 -7.38
CA HIS A 76 8.85 -9.11 -7.50
C HIS A 76 7.70 -9.41 -6.55
N ASN A 77 6.49 -9.50 -7.10
CA ASN A 77 5.31 -9.84 -6.31
C ASN A 77 5.38 -11.28 -5.80
N GLN A 78 5.63 -11.45 -4.51
CA GLN A 78 5.75 -12.75 -3.86
C GLN A 78 4.51 -13.10 -3.04
N TRP A 79 3.77 -12.10 -2.58
CA TRP A 79 2.52 -12.26 -1.84
C TRP A 79 1.59 -11.08 -2.12
N GLN A 80 0.28 -11.33 -2.15
CA GLN A 80 -0.73 -10.30 -2.39
C GLN A 80 -2.07 -10.61 -1.71
N ALA A 81 -2.81 -9.56 -1.38
CA ALA A 81 -4.21 -9.64 -0.99
C ALA A 81 -5.03 -8.53 -1.65
N TYR A 82 -6.29 -8.82 -1.95
CA TYR A 82 -7.19 -7.88 -2.59
C TYR A 82 -8.63 -8.17 -2.22
N ARG A 83 -9.47 -7.14 -2.30
CA ARG A 83 -10.89 -7.29 -2.08
C ARG A 83 -11.58 -7.77 -3.35
N THR A 84 -12.62 -8.56 -3.17
CA THR A 84 -13.54 -8.92 -4.25
C THR A 84 -14.96 -8.56 -3.86
N ARG A 85 -15.89 -8.62 -4.83
CA ARG A 85 -17.31 -8.46 -4.53
C ARG A 85 -17.84 -9.54 -3.59
N ALA A 86 -17.25 -10.73 -3.61
CA ALA A 86 -17.64 -11.85 -2.75
C ALA A 86 -16.95 -11.78 -1.37
N GLU A 87 -15.71 -11.30 -1.34
CA GLU A 87 -14.86 -11.21 -0.16
C GLU A 87 -14.41 -9.75 0.02
N PRO A 88 -15.23 -8.92 0.68
CA PRO A 88 -14.94 -7.50 0.83
C PRO A 88 -13.91 -7.21 1.94
N ALA A 89 -13.63 -8.17 2.81
CA ALA A 89 -12.64 -8.00 3.87
C ALA A 89 -11.22 -8.17 3.30
N LEU A 90 -10.36 -7.18 3.52
CA LEU A 90 -8.96 -7.25 3.14
C LEU A 90 -8.13 -7.91 4.25
N ALA A 91 -7.31 -8.89 3.91
CA ALA A 91 -6.28 -9.41 4.82
C ALA A 91 -5.24 -8.31 5.10
N THR A 92 -5.09 -7.90 6.36
CA THR A 92 -4.14 -6.86 6.79
C THR A 92 -2.79 -7.41 7.23
N GLN A 93 -2.62 -8.72 7.17
CA GLN A 93 -1.37 -9.41 7.46
C GLN A 93 -1.04 -10.36 6.31
N SER A 94 0.24 -10.38 5.91
CA SER A 94 0.75 -11.36 4.97
C SER A 94 0.90 -12.74 5.61
N ASP A 95 0.99 -13.77 4.78
CA ASP A 95 1.52 -15.05 5.24
C ASP A 95 2.98 -14.88 5.70
N TRP A 96 3.44 -15.82 6.51
CA TRP A 96 4.85 -15.90 6.89
C TRP A 96 5.69 -16.30 5.68
N HIS A 97 6.74 -15.52 5.42
CA HIS A 97 7.72 -15.79 4.37
C HIS A 97 9.00 -16.34 4.97
N GLU A 98 9.41 -17.53 4.55
CA GLU A 98 10.67 -18.17 4.94
C GLU A 98 11.84 -17.62 4.13
N TYR A 99 12.87 -17.15 4.82
CA TYR A 99 14.10 -16.65 4.19
C TYR A 99 15.14 -17.78 4.07
N PRO A 100 15.96 -17.77 3.00
CA PRO A 100 16.94 -18.83 2.76
C PRO A 100 18.08 -18.87 3.80
N GLY A 101 18.25 -17.81 4.59
CA GLY A 101 19.23 -17.80 5.67
C GLY A 101 19.26 -16.50 6.47
N PRO A 102 20.15 -16.42 7.47
CA PRO A 102 20.36 -15.20 8.25
C PRO A 102 20.86 -14.06 7.38
N GLY A 103 20.32 -12.86 7.58
CA GLY A 103 20.63 -11.72 6.71
C GLY A 103 19.83 -10.47 7.04
N ARG A 104 20.17 -9.37 6.37
CA ARG A 104 19.34 -8.17 6.29
C ARG A 104 18.66 -8.18 4.93
N TYR A 105 17.34 -8.04 4.93
CA TYR A 105 16.50 -8.03 3.75
C TYR A 105 15.68 -6.74 3.72
N SER A 106 15.45 -6.23 2.51
CA SER A 106 14.57 -5.08 2.29
C SER A 106 13.23 -5.60 1.79
N ILE A 107 12.17 -5.28 2.51
CA ILE A 107 10.79 -5.61 2.14
C ILE A 107 10.19 -4.38 1.47
N MET A 108 9.71 -4.54 0.23
CA MET A 108 8.91 -3.52 -0.45
C MET A 108 7.43 -3.90 -0.40
N VAL A 109 6.60 -2.97 0.06
CA VAL A 109 5.15 -3.11 0.12
C VAL A 109 4.52 -2.13 -0.86
N LYS A 110 3.63 -2.62 -1.73
CA LYS A 110 2.85 -1.81 -2.66
C LYS A 110 1.37 -1.90 -2.29
N ILE A 111 0.70 -0.77 -2.18
CA ILE A 111 -0.72 -0.63 -1.85
C ILE A 111 -1.39 0.12 -3.00
N ILE A 112 -2.57 -0.35 -3.41
CA ILE A 112 -3.44 0.32 -4.38
C ILE A 112 -4.74 0.68 -3.65
N ASP A 113 -5.05 1.98 -3.61
CA ASP A 113 -6.24 2.50 -2.94
C ASP A 113 -7.50 2.39 -3.81
N ILE A 114 -8.66 2.75 -3.24
CA ILE A 114 -9.97 2.77 -3.92
C ILE A 114 -10.06 3.74 -5.11
N PHE A 115 -9.10 4.64 -5.27
CA PHE A 115 -8.98 5.52 -6.43
C PHE A 115 -8.02 4.97 -7.48
N GLY A 116 -7.35 3.85 -7.19
CA GLY A 116 -6.35 3.23 -8.05
C GLY A 116 -4.96 3.86 -7.93
N ASN A 117 -4.72 4.74 -6.94
CA ASN A 117 -3.39 5.31 -6.74
C ASN A 117 -2.48 4.29 -6.06
N ASP A 118 -1.21 4.28 -6.46
CA ASP A 118 -0.21 3.41 -5.85
C ASP A 118 0.57 4.13 -4.74
N THR A 119 0.78 3.41 -3.64
CA THR A 119 1.66 3.82 -2.53
C THR A 119 2.67 2.73 -2.28
N THR A 120 3.96 3.10 -2.23
CA THR A 120 5.04 2.14 -1.98
C THR A 120 5.75 2.47 -0.68
N LYS A 121 6.05 1.45 0.13
CA LYS A 121 6.78 1.58 1.40
C LYS A 121 7.89 0.54 1.47
N LEU A 122 9.09 1.02 1.80
CA LEU A 122 10.22 0.16 2.14
C LEU A 122 10.28 -0.06 3.64
N ALA A 123 10.57 -1.30 4.03
CA ALA A 123 10.85 -1.73 5.38
C ALA A 123 12.09 -2.62 5.38
N GLU A 124 12.81 -2.69 6.50
CA GLU A 124 13.94 -3.60 6.64
C GLU A 124 13.64 -4.68 7.68
N VAL A 125 14.11 -5.89 7.41
CA VAL A 125 14.05 -7.00 8.35
C VAL A 125 15.42 -7.64 8.50
N ARG A 126 15.75 -8.03 9.74
CA ARG A 126 16.94 -8.83 10.04
C ARG A 126 16.52 -10.22 10.52
N ILE A 127 16.84 -11.21 9.71
CA ILE A 127 16.64 -12.63 9.99
C ILE A 127 17.88 -13.16 10.73
N LYS A 128 17.66 -13.98 11.76
CA LYS A 128 18.69 -14.54 12.62
C LYS A 128 19.02 -15.96 12.24
#